data_AF-A0A6S6G1F5-F1
#
_entry.id   AF-A0A6S6G1F5-F1
#
_cell.length_a   1.000
_cell.length_b   1.000
_cell.length_c   1.000
_cell.angle_alpha   90.00
_cell.angle_beta   90.00
_cell.angle_gamma   90.00
#
_symmetry.space_group_name_H-M   'P 1'
#
loop_
_entity.id
_entity.type
_entity.pdbx_description
1 polymer ?
#
loop_
_entity_poly.entity_id
_entity_poly.type
_entity_poly.pdbx_seq_one_letter_code
_entity_poly.pdbx_strand_id
1 'polypeptide(L)' 'MVWRRTLVELLHLVIGVAGAAVIAYGAVWSLPHASDTIWSVMFGVMAVVVAMSIPSLRAAAKADRRSTDG' A
#
# COMPACT_ATOMS: atom_id res chain seq x y z
N MET A 1 11.40 -16.17 13.67
CA MET A 1 10.31 -16.15 12.65
C MET A 1 10.10 -14.72 12.14
N VAL A 2 11.10 -14.19 11.43
CA VAL A 2 11.19 -12.77 11.07
C VAL A 2 10.41 -12.47 9.78
N TRP A 3 10.32 -13.45 8.87
CA TRP A 3 9.57 -13.37 7.60
C TRP A 3 8.05 -13.17 7.73
N ARG A 4 7.44 -13.53 8.88
CA ARG A 4 5.98 -13.41 9.06
C ARG A 4 5.49 -11.97 9.16
N ARG A 5 6.28 -11.05 9.73
CA ARG A 5 5.87 -9.64 9.90
C ARG A 5 5.92 -8.87 8.59
N THR A 6 7.01 -9.02 7.83
CA THR A 6 7.18 -8.40 6.52
C THR A 6 6.08 -8.84 5.55
N LEU A 7 5.68 -10.12 5.58
CA LEU A 7 4.61 -10.64 4.74
C LEU A 7 3.24 -10.05 5.10
N VAL A 8 2.96 -9.86 6.39
CA VAL A 8 1.69 -9.27 6.86
C VAL A 8 1.64 -7.77 6.55
N GLU A 9 2.76 -7.06 6.64
CA GLU A 9 2.83 -5.65 6.26
C GLU A 9 2.71 -5.47 4.74
N LEU A 10 3.34 -6.34 3.95
CA LEU A 10 3.13 -6.36 2.50
C LEU A 10 1.66 -6.65 2.15
N LEU A 11 1.04 -7.59 2.86
CA LEU A 11 -0.38 -7.91 2.68
C LEU A 11 -1.27 -6.69 3.00
N HIS A 12 -0.98 -5.95 4.08
CA HIS A 12 -1.72 -4.72 4.41
C HIS A 12 -1.59 -3.66 3.32
N LEU A 13 -0.39 -3.51 2.75
CA LEU A 13 -0.14 -2.58 1.64
C LEU A 13 -0.96 -2.98 0.40
N VAL A 14 -0.91 -4.28 0.05
CA VAL A 14 -1.70 -4.84 -1.06
C VAL A 14 -3.19 -4.67 -0.83
N ILE A 15 -3.69 -4.91 0.39
CA ILE A 15 -5.10 -4.73 0.75
C ILE A 15 -5.52 -3.25 0.67
N GLY A 16 -4.68 -2.33 1.15
CA GLY A 16 -4.96 -0.90 1.09
C GLY A 16 -5.05 -0.38 -0.34
N VAL A 17 -4.11 -0.79 -1.20
CA VAL A 17 -4.09 -0.41 -2.62
C VAL A 17 -5.26 -1.06 -3.38
N ALA A 18 -5.53 -2.35 -3.13
CA ALA A 18 -6.65 -3.04 -3.74
C ALA A 18 -8.00 -2.44 -3.33
N GLY A 19 -8.18 -2.10 -2.05
CA GLY A 19 -9.38 -1.44 -1.55
C GLY A 19 -9.60 -0.08 -2.22
N ALA A 20 -8.54 0.74 -2.34
CA ALA A 20 -8.60 2.00 -3.06
C ALA A 20 -9.00 1.82 -4.53
N ALA A 21 -8.45 0.81 -5.21
CA ALA A 21 -8.78 0.50 -6.60
C ALA A 21 -10.24 0.09 -6.79
N VAL A 22 -10.79 -0.71 -5.87
CA VAL A 22 -12.20 -1.14 -5.90
C VAL A 22 -13.14 0.06 -5.73
N ILE A 23 -12.82 0.98 -4.81
CA ILE A 23 -13.60 2.21 -4.63
C ILE A 23 -13.52 3.09 -5.89
N ALA A 24 -12.33 3.25 -6.46
CA ALA A 24 -12.13 3.98 -7.71
C ALA A 24 -13.01 3.40 -8.83
N TYR A 25 -12.96 2.08 -8.98
CA TYR A 25 -13.70 1.37 -10.00
C TYR A 25 -15.22 1.54 -9.83
N GLY A 26 -15.73 1.44 -8.61
CA GLY A 26 -17.15 1.70 -8.32
C GLY A 26 -17.56 3.14 -8.63
N ALA A 27 -16.70 4.11 -8.32
CA ALA A 27 -16.93 5.51 -8.64
C ALA A 27 -16.94 5.76 -10.16
N VAL A 28 -16.01 5.16 -10.90
CA VAL A 28 -15.95 5.26 -12.38
C VAL A 28 -17.15 4.59 -13.03
N TRP A 29 -17.60 3.45 -12.50
CA TRP A 29 -18.81 2.78 -12.99
C TRP A 29 -20.07 3.65 -12.79
N SER A 30 -20.12 4.42 -11.69
CA SER A 30 -21.23 5.33 -11.39
C SER A 30 -21.17 6.63 -12.19
N LEU A 31 -19.96 7.16 -12.44
CA LEU A 31 -19.74 8.44 -13.12
C LEU A 31 -18.61 8.34 -14.16
N PRO A 32 -18.84 7.69 -15.29
CA PRO A 32 -17.79 7.39 -16.27
C PRO A 32 -17.20 8.64 -16.94
N HIS A 33 -17.95 9.73 -17.03
CA HIS A 33 -17.46 11.00 -17.60
C HIS A 33 -16.35 11.67 -16.75
N ALA A 34 -16.22 11.30 -15.49
CA ALA A 34 -15.19 11.81 -14.58
C ALA A 34 -14.04 10.81 -14.36
N SER A 35 -13.93 9.78 -15.22
CA SER A 35 -13.00 8.67 -15.03
C SER A 35 -11.56 9.11 -14.82
N ASP A 36 -11.08 10.05 -15.63
CA ASP A 36 -9.69 10.50 -15.60
C ASP A 36 -9.38 11.24 -14.30
N THR A 37 -10.28 12.11 -13.85
CA THR A 37 -10.14 12.82 -12.57
C THR A 37 -10.16 11.84 -11.40
N ILE A 38 -11.09 10.89 -11.39
CA ILE A 38 -11.20 9.87 -10.34
C ILE A 38 -9.91 9.06 -10.25
N TRP A 39 -9.42 8.54 -11.37
CA TRP A 39 -8.17 7.78 -11.39
C TRP A 39 -6.96 8.62 -10.97
N SER A 40 -6.87 9.89 -11.40
CA SER A 40 -5.75 10.77 -11.01
C SER A 40 -5.62 10.95 -9.49
N VAL A 41 -6.74 11.23 -8.81
CA VAL A 41 -6.78 11.36 -7.36
C VAL A 41 -6.47 10.02 -6.71
N MET A 42 -7.01 8.94 -7.25
CA MET A 42 -6.86 7.62 -6.64
C MET A 42 -5.43 7.07 -6.78
N PHE A 43 -4.72 7.38 -7.86
CA PHE A 43 -3.27 7.16 -7.95
C PHE A 43 -2.51 7.96 -6.88
N GLY A 44 -2.91 9.20 -6.62
CA GLY A 44 -2.35 10.00 -5.53
C GLY A 44 -2.55 9.35 -4.16
N VAL A 45 -3.75 8.85 -3.88
CA VAL A 45 -4.07 8.14 -2.64
C VAL A 45 -3.25 6.85 -2.51
N MET A 46 -3.16 6.05 -3.59
CA MET A 46 -2.33 4.83 -3.59
C MET A 46 -0.86 5.14 -3.31
N ALA A 47 -0.32 6.22 -3.88
CA ALA A 47 1.05 6.66 -3.62
C ALA A 47 1.25 7.03 -2.14
N VAL A 48 0.28 7.70 -1.51
CA VAL A 48 0.32 8.03 -0.07
C VAL A 48 0.28 6.77 0.79
N VAL A 49 -0.57 5.80 0.45
CA VAL A 49 -0.64 4.50 1.15
C VAL A 49 0.70 3.76 1.08
N VAL A 50 1.32 3.74 -0.10
CA VAL A 50 2.66 3.16 -0.28
C VAL A 50 3.69 3.93 0.56
N ALA A 51 3.69 5.26 0.52
CA ALA A 51 4.63 6.09 1.26
C ALA A 51 4.53 5.89 2.78
N MET A 52 3.31 5.81 3.33
CA MET A 52 3.06 5.50 4.74
C MET A 52 3.56 4.11 5.14
N SER A 53 3.74 3.21 4.19
CA SER A 53 4.21 1.84 4.43
C SER A 53 5.75 1.70 4.34
N ILE A 54 6.47 2.74 3.90
CA ILE A 54 7.94 2.72 3.85
C ILE A 54 8.58 2.64 5.25
N PRO A 55 8.13 3.39 6.28
CA PRO A 55 8.73 3.36 7.61
C PRO A 55 8.68 1.98 8.28
N SER A 56 7.59 1.23 8.10
CA SER A 56 7.45 -0.14 8.65
C SER A 56 8.43 -1.11 7.98
N LEU A 57 8.55 -1.07 6.64
CA LEU A 57 9.57 -1.85 5.92
C LEU A 57 11.00 -1.52 6.39
N ARG A 58 11.30 -0.24 6.61
CA ARG A 58 12.62 0.19 7.11
C ARG A 58 12.87 -0.29 8.54
N ALA A 59 11.84 -0.31 9.39
CA ALA A 59 11.92 -0.82 10.76
C ALA A 59 12.17 -2.34 10.78
N ALA A 60 11.48 -3.10 9.92
CA ALA A 60 11.70 -4.53 9.75
C ALA A 60 13.12 -4.82 9.24
N ALA A 61 13.57 -4.16 8.18
CA ALA A 61 14.93 -4.34 7.64
C ALA A 61 16.04 -3.99 8.66
N LYS A 62 15.80 -3.02 9.55
CA LYS A 62 16.74 -2.68 10.63
C LYS A 62 16.76 -3.72 11.74
N ALA A 63 15.63 -4.38 12.01
CA ALA A 63 15.57 -5.51 12.95
C ALA A 63 16.34 -6.72 12.41
N ASP A 64 16.22 -7.01 11.11
CA ASP A 64 16.90 -8.14 10.46
C ASP A 64 18.42 -7.99 10.50
N ARG A 65 18.96 -6.79 10.25
CA ARG A 65 20.41 -6.54 10.31
C ARG A 65 21.01 -6.80 11.70
N ARG A 66 20.26 -6.52 12.77
CA ARG A 66 20.75 -6.73 14.14
C ARG A 66 20.80 -8.21 14.55
N SER A 67 20.08 -9.08 13.84
CA SER A 67 20.09 -10.52 14.10
C SER A 67 21.22 -11.26 13.36
N THR A 68 21.91 -10.60 12.43
CA THR A 68 23.05 -11.18 11.70
C THR A 68 24.40 -10.85 12.34
N ASP A 69 24.47 -9.81 13.18
CA ASP A 69 25.71 -9.29 13.79
C ASP A 69 25.93 -9.75 15.25
N GLY A 70 25.13 -10.69 15.78
CA GLY A 70 25.25 -11.23 17.14
C GLY A 70 25.12 -12.74 17.19
#